data_AF-A0A317SHA6-F1
#
_entry.id   AF-A0A317SHA6-F1
#
_cell.length_a   1.000
_cell.length_b   1.000
_cell.length_c   1.000
_cell.angle_alpha   90.00
_cell.angle_beta   90.00
_cell.angle_gamma   90.00
#
_symmetry.space_group_name_H-M   'P 1'
#
loop_
_entity.id
_entity.type
_entity.pdbx_description
1 polymer ?
#
loop_
_entity_poly.entity_id
_entity_poly.type
_entity_poly.pdbx_seq_one_letter_code
_entity_poly.pdbx_strand_id
1 'polypeptide(L)'
;MSADLGLALVSDPDGDHSADLVFIHGLGGHRSRTFTNKHSEFWPPWLTKAIPKGRVWTYGYNAKAILGSEDDLSLHATKLLRALVADNVGRKKGKSSNRDRPTRPVIFLAHSLGGIVVKK
;
A
#
# COMPACT_ATOMS: atom_id res chain seq x y z
N MET A 1 1.20 -21.71 -5.73
CA MET A 1 1.90 -20.56 -5.10
C MET A 1 0.83 -19.62 -4.57
N SER A 2 0.79 -19.40 -3.25
CA SER A 2 -0.20 -18.50 -2.65
C SER A 2 -0.11 -17.13 -3.30
N ALA A 3 -1.24 -16.56 -3.72
CA ALA A 3 -1.25 -15.16 -4.12
C ALA A 3 -1.00 -14.34 -2.86
N ASP A 4 0.13 -13.62 -2.83
CA ASP A 4 0.50 -12.68 -1.77
C ASP A 4 -0.43 -11.45 -1.83
N LEU A 5 -1.67 -11.65 -1.37
CA LEU A 5 -2.75 -10.67 -1.34
C LEU A 5 -2.76 -9.89 -0.02
N GLY A 6 -3.39 -8.73 -0.04
CA GLY A 6 -3.53 -7.87 1.13
C GLY A 6 -2.31 -6.97 1.37
N LEU A 7 -2.39 -6.23 2.47
CA LEU A 7 -1.37 -5.29 2.89
C LEU A 7 -0.25 -6.05 3.61
N ALA A 8 1.00 -5.67 3.34
CA ALA A 8 2.18 -6.22 4.00
C ALA A 8 3.13 -5.10 4.41
N LEU A 9 3.56 -5.16 5.67
CA LEU A 9 4.58 -4.28 6.22
C LEU A 9 5.95 -4.70 5.68
N VAL A 10 6.67 -3.73 5.12
CA VAL A 10 8.01 -3.93 4.57
C VAL A 10 9.07 -3.36 5.50
N SER A 11 8.80 -2.21 6.10
CA SER A 11 9.71 -1.51 7.01
C SER A 11 8.90 -0.66 7.98
N ASP A 12 9.14 -0.81 9.29
CA ASP A 12 8.63 0.08 10.33
C ASP A 12 9.83 0.77 10.99
N PRO A 13 9.92 2.12 10.97
CA PRO A 13 10.97 2.81 11.71
C PRO A 13 10.74 2.66 13.21
N ASP A 14 11.83 2.66 13.97
CA ASP A 14 11.74 2.62 15.43
C ASP A 14 10.98 3.83 15.99
N GLY A 15 10.06 3.55 16.92
CA GLY A 15 9.24 4.56 17.56
C GLY A 15 8.14 5.12 16.65
N ASP A 16 8.10 6.44 16.51
CA ASP A 16 7.00 7.18 15.89
C ASP A 16 7.29 7.50 14.42
N HIS A 17 6.55 6.89 13.48
CA HIS A 17 6.68 7.19 12.05
C HIS A 17 6.07 8.55 11.69
N SER A 18 6.61 9.24 10.68
CA SER A 18 6.12 10.54 10.21
C SER A 18 5.15 10.43 9.03
N ALA A 19 5.21 9.35 8.26
CA ALA A 19 4.35 9.10 7.10
C ALA A 19 4.24 7.60 6.80
N ASP A 20 3.18 7.22 6.12
CA ASP A 20 3.01 5.88 5.54
C ASP A 20 3.21 5.92 4.02
N LEU A 21 4.06 5.04 3.50
CA LEU A 21 4.33 4.86 2.08
C LEU A 21 3.69 3.56 1.61
N VAL A 22 2.69 3.64 0.74
CA VAL A 22 1.91 2.48 0.31
C VAL A 22 2.14 2.21 -1.17
N PHE A 23 2.77 1.09 -1.46
CA PHE A 23 3.12 0.64 -2.81
C PHE A 23 2.04 -0.29 -3.38
N ILE A 24 1.52 0.07 -4.54
CA ILE A 24 0.37 -0.63 -5.15
C ILE A 24 0.72 -1.01 -6.59
N HIS A 25 0.74 -2.30 -6.88
CA HIS A 25 1.07 -2.80 -8.21
C HIS A 25 -0.09 -2.63 -9.20
N GLY A 26 0.20 -2.78 -10.50
CA GLY A 26 -0.81 -2.71 -11.57
C GLY A 26 -1.30 -4.09 -12.03
N LEU A 27 -1.97 -4.10 -13.19
CA LEU A 27 -2.49 -5.30 -13.85
C LEU A 27 -1.38 -6.33 -14.09
N GLY A 28 -1.65 -7.59 -13.75
CA GLY A 28 -0.68 -8.69 -13.88
C GLY A 28 0.56 -8.59 -12.96
N GLY A 29 0.61 -7.57 -12.10
CA GLY A 29 1.73 -7.30 -11.20
C GLY A 29 1.72 -8.15 -9.93
N HIS A 30 2.70 -7.86 -9.06
CA HIS A 30 2.84 -8.46 -7.75
C HIS A 30 3.44 -7.45 -6.79
N ARG A 31 2.97 -7.44 -5.55
CA ARG A 31 3.33 -6.44 -4.53
C ARG A 31 4.84 -6.25 -4.33
N SER A 32 5.64 -7.31 -4.54
CA SER A 32 7.11 -7.26 -4.49
C SER A 32 7.75 -7.14 -5.89
N ARG A 33 7.37 -8.00 -6.85
CA ARG A 33 8.05 -8.08 -8.16
C ARG A 33 7.91 -6.79 -8.98
N THR A 34 6.77 -6.11 -8.85
CA THR A 34 6.55 -4.83 -9.55
C THR A 34 7.54 -3.75 -9.11
N PHE A 35 8.06 -3.83 -7.88
CA PHE A 35 9.03 -2.89 -7.33
C PHE A 35 10.39 -3.55 -7.08
N THR A 36 10.73 -4.55 -7.90
CA THR A 36 12.04 -5.17 -7.93
C THR A 36 12.74 -4.76 -9.22
N ASN A 37 13.99 -4.29 -9.14
CA ASN A 37 14.73 -3.85 -10.32
C ASN A 37 15.30 -5.05 -11.11
N LYS A 38 15.98 -4.77 -12.22
CA LYS A 38 16.61 -5.80 -13.08
C LYS A 38 17.74 -6.60 -12.40
N HIS A 39 18.26 -6.11 -11.28
CA HIS A 39 19.29 -6.75 -10.46
C HIS A 39 18.68 -7.57 -9.30
N SER A 40 17.36 -7.82 -9.34
CA SER A 40 16.62 -8.53 -8.30
C SER A 40 16.59 -7.80 -6.94
N GLU A 41 16.80 -6.48 -6.94
CA GLU A 41 16.76 -5.68 -5.73
C GLU A 41 15.36 -5.08 -5.53
N PHE A 42 14.73 -5.42 -4.41
CA PHE A 42 13.47 -4.82 -3.99
C PHE A 42 13.74 -3.45 -3.38
N TRP A 43 13.41 -2.39 -4.13
CA TRP A 43 13.84 -1.03 -3.82
C TRP A 43 12.94 -0.20 -2.86
N PRO A 44 11.68 -0.52 -2.56
CA PRO A 44 10.85 0.30 -1.66
C PRO A 44 11.50 0.66 -0.31
N PRO A 45 12.23 -0.23 0.38
CA PRO A 45 12.94 0.15 1.61
C PRO A 45 13.95 1.27 1.43
N TRP A 46 14.50 1.50 0.23
CA TRP A 46 15.49 2.55 0.00
C TRP A 46 14.93 3.95 0.23
N LEU A 47 13.61 4.14 0.11
CA LEU A 47 12.96 5.42 0.40
C LEU A 47 13.13 5.84 1.86
N THR A 48 13.40 4.92 2.80
CA THR A 48 13.67 5.28 4.18
C THR A 48 14.95 6.11 4.32
N LYS A 49 15.87 6.08 3.35
CA LYS A 49 17.05 6.98 3.35
C LYS A 49 16.64 8.45 3.16
N ALA A 50 15.64 8.71 2.31
CA ALA A 50 15.11 10.05 2.06
C ALA A 50 14.02 10.45 3.07
N ILE A 51 13.29 9.46 3.59
CA ILE A 51 12.22 9.64 4.59
C ILE A 51 12.54 8.71 5.78
N PRO A 52 13.46 9.10 6.68
CA PRO A 52 13.95 8.23 7.78
C PRO A 52 12.87 7.69 8.70
N LYS A 53 11.78 8.43 8.87
CA LYS A 53 10.62 8.02 9.68
C LYS A 53 9.44 7.54 8.82
N GLY A 54 9.70 7.09 7.60
CA GLY A 54 8.69 6.53 6.71
C GLY A 54 8.42 5.06 6.99
N ARG A 55 7.16 4.69 7.23
CA ARG A 55 6.73 3.29 7.33
C ARG A 55 6.31 2.80 5.94
N VAL A 56 6.88 1.70 5.48
CA VAL A 56 6.72 1.20 4.11
C VAL A 56 5.79 -0.01 4.08
N TRP A 57 4.83 0.05 3.18
CA TRP A 57 3.83 -0.99 2.93
C TRP A 57 3.79 -1.37 1.47
N THR A 58 3.45 -2.62 1.18
CA THR A 58 3.03 -3.06 -0.16
C THR A 58 1.64 -3.66 -0.09
N TYR A 59 0.86 -3.51 -1.15
CA TYR A 59 -0.47 -4.09 -1.25
C TYR A 59 -0.59 -4.98 -2.48
N GLY A 60 -1.02 -6.22 -2.26
CA GLY A 60 -1.29 -7.21 -3.29
C GLY A 60 -2.78 -7.40 -3.53
N TYR A 61 -3.21 -7.42 -4.78
CA TYR A 61 -4.59 -7.74 -5.13
C TYR A 61 -4.67 -8.51 -6.46
N ASN A 62 -5.77 -9.24 -6.67
CA ASN A 62 -6.01 -9.91 -7.95
C ASN A 62 -6.37 -8.89 -9.04
N ALA A 63 -5.36 -8.24 -9.61
CA ALA A 63 -5.56 -7.18 -10.59
C ALA A 63 -6.18 -7.68 -11.91
N LYS A 64 -6.07 -8.98 -12.22
CA LYS A 64 -6.71 -9.56 -13.41
C LYS A 64 -8.23 -9.63 -13.26
N ALA A 65 -8.74 -9.77 -12.04
CA ALA A 65 -10.18 -9.79 -11.78
C ALA A 65 -10.85 -8.43 -12.07
N ILE A 66 -10.11 -7.32 -12.02
CA ILE A 66 -10.66 -5.98 -12.30
C ILE A 66 -11.06 -5.81 -13.77
N LEU A 67 -10.50 -6.58 -14.69
CA LEU A 67 -10.88 -6.49 -16.11
C LEU A 67 -12.30 -7.00 -16.39
N GLY A 68 -13.00 -7.56 -15.40
CA GLY A 68 -14.34 -8.12 -15.54
C GLY A 68 -15.47 -7.09 -15.49
N SER A 69 -15.35 -6.03 -14.68
CA SER A 69 -16.42 -5.02 -14.48
C SER A 69 -15.98 -3.82 -13.62
N GLU A 70 -16.78 -2.74 -13.58
CA GLU A 70 -16.60 -1.63 -12.63
C GLU A 70 -16.87 -2.03 -11.16
N ASP A 71 -17.76 -3.00 -10.94
CA ASP A 71 -18.06 -3.53 -9.61
C ASP A 71 -16.81 -4.20 -9.01
N ASP A 72 -16.04 -4.90 -9.83
CA ASP A 72 -14.76 -5.50 -9.41
C ASP A 72 -13.75 -4.42 -8.99
N LEU A 73 -13.64 -3.32 -9.74
CA LEU A 73 -12.79 -2.19 -9.36
C LEU A 73 -13.19 -1.61 -7.99
N SER A 74 -14.49 -1.37 -7.78
CA SER A 74 -15.03 -0.84 -6.53
C SER A 74 -14.79 -1.78 -5.36
N LEU A 75 -14.91 -3.10 -5.59
CA LEU A 75 -14.58 -4.12 -4.60
C LEU A 75 -13.10 -4.06 -4.20
N HIS A 76 -12.19 -3.91 -5.17
CA HIS A 76 -10.76 -3.84 -4.91
C HIS A 76 -10.35 -2.55 -4.18
N ALA A 77 -10.94 -1.41 -4.53
CA ALA A 77 -10.77 -0.16 -3.80
C ALA A 77 -11.28 -0.27 -2.36
N THR A 78 -12.45 -0.87 -2.15
CA THR A 78 -13.02 -1.12 -0.82
C THR A 78 -12.13 -2.03 0.02
N LYS A 79 -11.59 -3.11 -0.58
CA LYS A 79 -10.64 -4.01 0.09
C LYS A 79 -9.35 -3.31 0.49
N LEU A 80 -8.81 -2.45 -0.39
CA LEU A 80 -7.64 -1.63 -0.08
C LEU A 80 -7.94 -0.73 1.13
N LEU A 81 -9.03 0.04 1.09
CA LEU A 81 -9.40 0.94 2.19
C LEU A 81 -9.53 0.18 3.52
N ARG A 82 -10.21 -0.98 3.52
CA ARG A 82 -10.38 -1.82 4.72
C ARG A 82 -9.03 -2.27 5.28
N ALA A 83 -8.11 -2.69 4.43
CA ALA A 83 -6.77 -3.10 4.86
C ALA A 83 -5.99 -1.93 5.46
N LEU A 84 -6.01 -0.76 4.82
CA LEU A 84 -5.35 0.45 5.34
C LEU A 84 -5.89 0.85 6.72
N VAL A 85 -7.22 0.76 6.92
CA VAL A 85 -7.85 1.07 8.21
C VAL A 85 -7.49 0.04 9.28
N ALA A 86 -7.50 -1.25 8.94
CA ALA A 86 -7.18 -2.34 9.87
C ALA A 86 -5.74 -2.23 10.41
N ASP A 87 -4.79 -1.88 9.55
CA ASP A 87 -3.36 -1.75 9.91
C ASP A 87 -2.96 -0.34 10.40
N ASN A 88 -3.95 0.52 10.66
CA ASN A 88 -3.73 1.88 11.15
C ASN A 88 -2.79 2.70 10.25
N VAL A 89 -2.92 2.53 8.93
CA VAL A 89 -2.22 3.37 7.94
C VAL A 89 -2.78 4.80 8.02
N GLY A 90 -1.89 5.78 8.06
CA GLY A 90 -2.21 7.20 8.23
C GLY A 90 -2.53 7.58 9.67
N ARG A 91 -2.23 6.74 10.67
CA ARG A 91 -2.62 6.98 12.08
C ARG A 91 -1.44 6.96 13.05
N LYS A 92 -1.48 7.86 14.04
CA LYS A 92 -0.62 7.84 15.24
C LYS A 92 -0.93 6.63 16.11
N LYS A 93 0.11 5.90 16.55
CA LYS A 93 -0.02 4.83 17.56
C LYS A 93 -0.69 5.42 18.82
N GLY A 94 -1.75 4.78 19.33
CA GLY A 94 -2.40 5.15 20.59
C GLY A 94 -3.41 6.31 20.57
N LYS A 95 -3.71 6.95 19.42
CA LYS A 95 -4.77 7.98 19.33
C LYS A 95 -6.01 7.44 18.63
N SER A 96 -7.08 7.22 19.38
CA SER A 96 -8.36 6.61 18.93
C SER A 96 -9.53 7.60 18.78
N SER A 97 -9.34 8.91 18.91
CA SER A 97 -10.47 9.83 19.13
C SER A 97 -11.10 10.46 17.89
N ASN A 98 -10.58 10.24 16.67
CA ASN A 98 -11.27 10.66 15.45
C ASN A 98 -10.96 9.68 14.31
N ARG A 99 -11.89 8.75 14.03
CA ARG A 99 -11.68 7.65 13.06
C ARG A 99 -11.74 8.13 11.60
N ASP A 100 -12.19 9.35 11.35
CA ASP A 100 -12.58 9.78 10.01
C ASP A 100 -11.47 10.52 9.25
N ARG A 101 -10.35 10.87 9.90
CA ARG A 101 -9.23 11.54 9.21
C ARG A 101 -7.87 10.92 9.55
N PRO A 102 -6.99 10.72 8.55
CA PRO A 102 -5.60 10.42 8.78
C PRO A 102 -4.97 11.50 9.69
N THR A 103 -4.24 11.07 10.70
CA THR A 103 -3.43 11.96 11.56
C THR A 103 -1.98 12.07 11.04
N ARG A 104 -1.67 11.35 9.96
CA ARG A 104 -0.38 11.36 9.25
C ARG A 104 -0.58 11.34 7.75
N PRO A 105 0.37 11.90 6.99
CA PRO A 105 0.40 11.74 5.54
C PRO A 105 0.46 10.26 5.14
N VAL A 106 -0.37 9.91 4.16
CA VAL A 106 -0.28 8.65 3.42
C VAL A 106 0.15 8.98 2.00
N ILE A 107 1.25 8.40 1.55
CA ILE A 107 1.84 8.62 0.24
C ILE A 107 1.69 7.33 -0.57
N PHE A 108 0.92 7.39 -1.65
CA PHE A 108 0.73 6.25 -2.53
C PHE A 108 1.75 6.25 -3.67
N LEU A 109 2.44 5.13 -3.85
CA LEU A 109 3.22 4.83 -5.04
C LEU A 109 2.47 3.76 -5.84
N ALA A 110 1.65 4.21 -6.77
CA ALA A 110 0.73 3.35 -7.50
C ALA A 110 1.15 3.23 -8.97
N HIS A 111 1.30 1.99 -9.44
CA HIS A 111 1.69 1.72 -10.82
C HIS A 111 0.47 1.38 -11.69
N SER A 112 0.28 2.11 -12.80
CA SER A 112 -0.75 1.83 -13.81
C SER A 112 -2.14 1.63 -13.19
N LEU A 113 -2.80 0.48 -13.38
CA LEU A 113 -4.12 0.14 -12.82
C LEU A 113 -4.21 0.35 -11.29
N GLY A 114 -3.10 0.19 -10.57
CA GLY A 114 -3.06 0.44 -9.13
C GLY A 114 -3.43 1.89 -8.78
N GLY A 115 -3.12 2.86 -9.66
CA GLY A 115 -3.51 4.26 -9.46
C GLY A 115 -5.01 4.48 -9.59
N ILE A 116 -5.68 3.71 -10.46
CA ILE A 116 -7.14 3.75 -10.60
C ILE A 116 -7.80 3.17 -9.34
N VAL A 117 -7.26 2.07 -8.81
CA VAL A 117 -7.74 1.48 -7.54
C VAL A 117 -7.61 2.47 -6.38
N VAL A 118 -6.52 3.22 -6.30
CA VAL A 118 -6.32 4.25 -5.26
C VAL A 118 -7.30 5.42 -5.41
N LYS A 119 -7.60 5.82 -6.64
CA LYS A 119 -8.47 6.97 -6.93
C LYS A 119 -9.94 6.70 -6.62
N LYS A 120 -10.38 5.45 -6.74
CA LYS A 120 -11.81 5.04 -6.77
C LYS A 120 -12.47 5.08 -5.40
#